data_AF-A0A7G9R8H4-F1
#
_entry.id   AF-A0A7G9R8H4-F1
#
_cell.length_a   1.000
_cell.length_b   1.000
_cell.length_c   1.000
_cell.angle_alpha   90.00
_cell.angle_beta   90.00
_cell.angle_gamma   90.00
#
_symmetry.space_group_name_H-M   'P 1'
#
loop_
_entity.id
_entity.type
_entity.pdbx_description
1 polymer ?
#
loop_
_entity_poly.entity_id
_entity_poly.type
_entity_poly.pdbx_seq_one_letter_code
_entity_poly.pdbx_strand_id
1 'polypeptide(L)'
;MEELLPHAVSAAVDDVRHGRFGRTLSALTGAGAIVAGVEIYFEHDKASFGNRLMWLPVGLAPLGAAAGVAGLVSERASHTLLPLTSAAIVANGLQGTYLHARGVSQKPGGWRNARYNLEMGPPLLAPLMMTMLGGMGLLASVLRRGR
;
A
#
# COMPACT_ATOMS: atom_id res chain seq x y z
N MET A 1 24.80 -12.58 29.04
CA MET A 1 23.35 -12.49 28.78
C MET A 1 23.15 -12.19 27.29
N GLU A 2 23.66 -13.06 26.42
CA GLU A 2 23.83 -12.74 24.99
C GLU A 2 23.44 -13.90 24.05
N GLU A 3 22.75 -14.92 24.55
CA GLU A 3 22.49 -16.11 23.74
C GLU A 3 21.06 -16.58 24.00
N LEU A 4 20.10 -15.96 23.30
CA LEU A 4 18.71 -16.44 23.11
C LEU A 4 17.90 -15.48 22.22
N LEU A 5 18.53 -14.84 21.22
CA LEU A 5 17.71 -14.30 20.12
C LEU A 5 17.31 -15.49 19.24
N PRO A 6 16.02 -15.76 19.03
CA PRO A 6 15.58 -16.80 18.11
C PRO A 6 16.29 -16.62 16.77
N HIS A 7 16.69 -17.71 16.11
CA HIS A 7 17.40 -17.65 14.81
C HIS A 7 16.72 -16.70 13.81
N ALA A 8 15.38 -16.63 13.84
CA ALA A 8 14.58 -15.70 13.06
C ALA A 8 14.88 -14.20 13.35
N VAL A 9 15.10 -13.83 14.61
CA VAL A 9 15.43 -12.46 15.02
C VAL A 9 16.86 -12.11 14.57
N SER A 10 17.81 -13.03 14.71
CA SER A 10 19.18 -12.83 14.21
C SER A 10 19.21 -12.66 12.69
N ALA A 11 18.50 -13.51 11.95
CA ALA A 11 18.37 -13.41 10.50
C ALA A 11 17.70 -12.10 10.06
N ALA A 12 16.63 -11.67 10.74
CA ALA A 12 15.96 -10.41 10.45
C ALA A 12 16.87 -9.19 10.71
N VAL A 13 17.63 -9.19 11.81
CA VAL A 13 18.62 -8.15 12.10
C VAL A 13 19.70 -8.11 11.02
N ASP A 14 20.17 -9.27 10.56
CA ASP A 14 21.13 -9.35 9.47
C ASP A 14 20.55 -8.88 8.13
N ASP A 15 19.30 -9.20 7.81
CA ASP A 15 18.64 -8.71 6.59
C ASP A 15 18.44 -7.20 6.59
N VAL A 16 18.18 -6.61 7.75
CA VAL A 16 18.16 -5.14 7.93
C VAL A 16 19.58 -4.59 7.76
N ARG A 17 20.57 -5.16 8.45
CA ARG A 17 21.99 -4.76 8.37
C ARG A 17 22.60 -4.92 6.99
N HIS A 18 22.04 -5.76 6.12
CA HIS A 18 22.47 -5.98 4.73
C HIS A 18 21.52 -5.35 3.69
N GLY A 19 20.48 -4.64 4.11
CA GLY A 19 19.53 -3.94 3.22
C GLY A 19 18.61 -4.89 2.42
N ARG A 20 18.70 -6.19 2.67
CA ARG A 20 17.87 -7.23 2.03
C ARG A 20 16.40 -7.08 2.41
N PHE A 21 16.13 -6.66 3.66
CA PHE A 21 14.76 -6.42 4.11
C PHE A 21 14.12 -5.24 3.37
N GLY A 22 14.83 -4.12 3.22
CA GLY A 22 14.34 -2.95 2.46
C GLY A 22 14.10 -3.27 0.98
N ARG A 23 14.97 -4.06 0.35
CA ARG A 23 14.76 -4.56 -1.02
C ARG A 23 13.53 -5.45 -1.12
N THR A 24 13.32 -6.35 -0.17
CA THR A 24 12.15 -7.23 -0.11
C THR A 24 10.87 -6.41 0.01
N LEU A 25 10.83 -5.41 0.90
CA LEU A 25 9.69 -4.50 1.02
C LEU A 25 9.45 -3.70 -0.26
N SER A 26 10.49 -3.22 -0.94
CA SER A 26 10.34 -2.55 -2.24
C SER A 26 9.75 -3.46 -3.32
N ALA A 27 10.20 -4.72 -3.37
CA ALA A 27 9.66 -5.73 -4.28
C ALA A 27 8.18 -6.03 -3.98
N LEU A 28 7.83 -6.19 -2.70
CA LEU A 28 6.46 -6.42 -2.25
C LEU A 28 5.55 -5.22 -2.53
N THR A 29 6.03 -3.98 -2.34
CA THR A 29 5.31 -2.78 -2.75
C THR A 29 5.06 -2.79 -4.25
N GLY A 30 6.06 -3.12 -5.06
CA GLY A 30 5.93 -3.16 -6.52
C GLY A 30 4.93 -4.23 -7.00
N ALA A 31 5.12 -5.48 -6.58
CA ALA A 31 4.25 -6.59 -6.96
C ALA A 31 2.82 -6.41 -6.41
N GLY A 32 2.70 -5.98 -5.15
CA GLY A 32 1.42 -5.70 -4.53
C GLY A 32 0.66 -4.58 -5.24
N ALA A 33 1.35 -3.52 -5.69
CA ALA A 33 0.73 -2.44 -6.44
C ALA A 33 0.22 -2.89 -7.82
N ILE A 34 0.86 -3.87 -8.48
CA ILE A 34 0.35 -4.45 -9.73
C ILE A 34 -0.96 -5.20 -9.47
N VAL A 35 -0.96 -6.12 -8.50
CA VAL A 35 -2.14 -6.93 -8.18
C VAL A 35 -3.30 -6.05 -7.71
N ALA A 36 -3.04 -5.17 -6.74
CA ALA A 36 -4.04 -4.24 -6.25
C ALA A 36 -4.50 -3.28 -7.35
N GLY A 37 -3.61 -2.83 -8.24
CA GLY A 37 -3.96 -1.96 -9.36
C GLY A 37 -4.99 -2.55 -10.31
N VAL A 38 -4.86 -3.84 -10.63
CA VAL A 38 -5.84 -4.56 -11.45
C VAL A 38 -7.18 -4.64 -10.74
N GLU A 39 -7.20 -4.98 -9.45
CA GLU A 39 -8.43 -5.04 -8.64
C GLU A 39 -9.10 -3.66 -8.55
N ILE A 40 -8.33 -2.61 -8.23
CA ILE A 40 -8.82 -1.22 -8.16
C ILE A 40 -9.41 -0.79 -9.50
N TYR A 41 -8.75 -1.09 -10.63
CA TYR A 41 -9.29 -0.76 -11.94
C TYR A 41 -10.67 -1.37 -12.16
N PHE A 42 -10.83 -2.69 -11.92
CA PHE A 42 -12.11 -3.36 -12.12
C PHE A 42 -13.19 -2.87 -11.15
N GLU A 43 -12.86 -2.62 -9.88
CA GLU A 43 -13.83 -2.10 -8.90
C GLU A 43 -14.29 -0.69 -9.26
N HIS A 44 -13.39 0.16 -9.74
CA HIS A 44 -13.72 1.54 -10.12
C HIS A 44 -14.47 1.63 -11.45
N ASP A 45 -14.17 0.73 -12.38
CA ASP A 45 -14.91 0.56 -13.63
C ASP A 45 -16.34 0.06 -13.38
N LYS A 46 -16.51 -1.00 -12.58
CA LYS A 46 -17.83 -1.49 -12.15
C LYS A 46 -18.66 -0.41 -11.46
N ALA A 47 -18.03 0.42 -10.64
CA ALA A 47 -18.69 1.52 -9.96
C ALA A 47 -19.05 2.69 -10.88
N SER A 48 -18.49 2.73 -12.11
CA SER A 48 -18.78 3.72 -13.15
C SER A 48 -18.69 5.17 -12.66
N PHE A 49 -17.62 5.51 -11.94
CA PHE A 49 -17.47 6.84 -11.34
C PHE A 49 -17.35 7.95 -12.39
N GLY A 50 -18.29 8.91 -12.36
CA GLY A 50 -18.19 10.16 -13.14
C GLY A 50 -17.19 11.18 -12.57
N ASN A 51 -16.88 11.10 -11.28
CA ASN A 51 -15.86 11.95 -10.65
C ASN A 51 -14.45 11.44 -10.98
N ARG A 52 -13.69 12.23 -11.75
CA ARG A 52 -12.31 11.89 -12.14
C ARG A 52 -11.37 11.66 -10.96
N LEU A 53 -11.60 12.30 -9.81
CA LEU A 53 -10.77 12.08 -8.62
C LEU A 53 -10.88 10.65 -8.08
N MET A 54 -11.99 9.95 -8.34
CA MET A 54 -12.12 8.53 -7.97
C MET A 54 -11.18 7.64 -8.77
N TRP A 55 -10.64 8.10 -9.91
CA TRP A 55 -9.70 7.33 -10.73
C TRP A 55 -8.24 7.55 -10.33
N LEU A 56 -7.96 8.43 -9.35
CA LEU A 56 -6.61 8.65 -8.83
C LEU A 56 -5.92 7.36 -8.34
N PRO A 57 -6.54 6.47 -7.55
CA PRO A 57 -5.89 5.22 -7.13
C PRO A 57 -5.51 4.30 -8.30
N VAL A 58 -6.28 4.31 -9.40
CA VAL A 58 -5.95 3.56 -10.63
C VAL A 58 -4.66 4.08 -11.26
N GLY A 59 -4.44 5.40 -11.26
CA GLY A 59 -3.19 6.01 -11.75
C GLY A 59 -2.01 5.82 -10.79
N LEU A 60 -2.26 5.80 -9.48
CA LEU A 60 -1.21 5.60 -8.46
C LEU A 60 -0.65 4.17 -8.43
N ALA A 61 -1.46 3.17 -8.78
CA ALA A 61 -1.01 1.77 -8.80
C ALA A 61 0.17 1.50 -9.75
N PRO A 62 0.15 1.86 -11.06
CA PRO A 62 1.31 1.66 -11.94
C PRO A 62 2.51 2.51 -11.52
N LEU A 63 2.30 3.69 -10.94
CA LEU A 63 3.39 4.48 -10.35
C LEU A 63 4.01 3.75 -9.16
N GLY A 64 3.21 3.16 -8.28
CA GLY A 64 3.66 2.35 -7.15
C GLY A 64 4.44 1.12 -7.61
N ALA A 65 3.96 0.44 -8.66
CA ALA A 65 4.65 -0.68 -9.28
C ALA A 65 6.03 -0.28 -9.79
N ALA A 66 6.10 0.79 -10.59
CA ALA A 66 7.34 1.31 -11.15
C ALA A 66 8.32 1.78 -10.05
N ALA A 67 7.83 2.48 -9.04
CA ALA A 67 8.63 2.97 -7.92
C ALA A 67 9.16 1.81 -7.05
N GLY A 68 8.35 0.76 -6.82
CA GLY A 68 8.76 -0.46 -6.12
C GLY A 68 9.85 -1.24 -6.85
N VAL A 69 9.73 -1.40 -8.17
CA VAL A 69 10.77 -2.03 -9.01
C VAL A 69 12.03 -1.18 -9.06
N ALA A 70 11.90 0.13 -9.30
CA ALA A 70 13.05 1.03 -9.32
C ALA A 70 13.76 1.06 -7.96
N GLY A 71 13.00 1.09 -6.86
CA GLY A 71 13.49 1.00 -5.49
C GLY A 71 14.03 -0.38 -5.10
N LEU A 72 13.82 -1.43 -5.89
CA LEU A 72 14.47 -2.72 -5.69
C LEU A 72 15.88 -2.72 -6.29
N VAL A 73 16.02 -2.15 -7.50
CA VAL A 73 17.26 -2.24 -8.29
C VAL A 73 18.19 -1.02 -8.17
N SER A 74 17.71 0.11 -7.64
CA SER A 74 18.47 1.36 -7.55
C SER A 74 18.44 1.96 -6.13
N GLU A 75 19.62 2.25 -5.57
CA GLU A 75 19.78 2.98 -4.29
C GLU A 75 19.29 4.42 -4.38
N ARG A 76 19.53 5.09 -5.50
CA ARG A 76 19.00 6.43 -5.69
C ARG A 76 17.47 6.43 -5.68
N ALA A 77 16.85 5.50 -6.41
CA ALA A 77 15.41 5.44 -6.53
C ALA A 77 14.71 5.06 -5.21
N SER A 78 15.34 4.26 -4.33
CA SER A 78 14.77 4.01 -3.01
C SER A 78 14.73 5.22 -2.10
N HIS A 79 15.55 6.25 -2.37
CA HIS A 79 15.58 7.47 -1.57
C HIS A 79 14.81 8.63 -2.19
N THR A 80 14.43 8.51 -3.46
CA THR A 80 13.73 9.56 -4.20
C THR A 80 12.34 9.12 -4.65
N LEU A 81 12.26 8.22 -5.62
CA LEU A 81 11.00 7.83 -6.27
C LEU A 81 10.11 7.01 -5.33
N LEU A 82 10.68 5.97 -4.70
CA LEU A 82 9.94 5.08 -3.81
C LEU A 82 9.22 5.85 -2.69
N PRO A 83 9.89 6.67 -1.85
CA PRO A 83 9.22 7.33 -0.75
C PRO A 83 8.20 8.37 -1.21
N LEU A 84 8.46 9.07 -2.32
CA LEU A 84 7.53 10.06 -2.87
C LEU A 84 6.23 9.40 -3.33
N THR A 85 6.34 8.35 -4.15
CA THR A 85 5.17 7.62 -4.65
C THR A 85 4.45 6.89 -3.52
N SER A 86 5.20 6.28 -2.59
CA SER A 86 4.62 5.61 -1.42
C SER A 86 3.87 6.56 -0.50
N ALA A 87 4.37 7.78 -0.27
CA ALA A 87 3.65 8.80 0.50
C ALA A 87 2.33 9.19 -0.18
N ALA A 88 2.33 9.37 -1.50
CA ALA A 88 1.12 9.64 -2.27
C ALA A 88 0.10 8.49 -2.18
N ILE A 89 0.57 7.24 -2.25
CA ILE A 89 -0.26 6.04 -2.07
C ILE A 89 -0.85 5.97 -0.66
N VAL A 90 -0.06 6.25 0.39
CA VAL A 90 -0.56 6.32 1.77
C VAL A 90 -1.64 7.38 1.91
N ALA A 91 -1.38 8.60 1.43
CA ALA A 91 -2.34 9.69 1.51
C ALA A 91 -3.65 9.34 0.78
N ASN A 92 -3.56 8.77 -0.42
CA ASN A 92 -4.74 8.38 -1.18
C ASN A 92 -5.47 7.16 -0.60
N GLY A 93 -4.75 6.19 -0.03
CA GLY A 93 -5.34 5.04 0.66
C GLY A 93 -6.10 5.46 1.92
N LEU A 94 -5.55 6.38 2.71
CA LEU A 94 -6.25 6.95 3.87
C LEU A 94 -7.50 7.73 3.45
N GLN A 95 -7.38 8.56 2.41
CA GLN A 95 -8.51 9.27 1.81
C GLN A 95 -9.60 8.28 1.33
N GLY A 96 -9.22 7.25 0.58
CA GLY A 96 -10.11 6.22 0.08
C GLY A 96 -10.80 5.47 1.21
N THR A 97 -10.08 5.14 2.28
CA THR A 97 -10.64 4.46 3.47
C THR A 97 -11.72 5.32 4.12
N TYR A 98 -11.47 6.62 4.28
CA TYR A 98 -12.48 7.56 4.75
C TYR A 98 -13.69 7.63 3.83
N LEU A 99 -13.49 7.75 2.52
CA LEU A 99 -14.58 7.84 1.54
C LEU A 99 -15.40 6.55 1.49
N HIS A 100 -14.77 5.39 1.60
CA HIS A 100 -15.45 4.08 1.64
C HIS A 100 -16.24 3.91 2.94
N ALA A 101 -15.67 4.29 4.08
CA ALA A 101 -16.37 4.31 5.37
C ALA A 101 -17.59 5.25 5.32
N ARG A 102 -17.45 6.43 4.71
CA ARG A 102 -18.56 7.34 4.47
C ARG A 102 -19.61 6.72 3.54
N GLY A 103 -19.20 6.02 2.49
CA GLY A 103 -20.13 5.33 1.59
C GLY A 103 -20.93 4.22 2.30
N VAL A 104 -20.30 3.48 3.22
CA VAL A 104 -20.99 2.49 4.08
C VAL A 104 -22.02 3.18 4.97
N SER A 105 -21.71 4.33 5.55
CA SER A 105 -22.66 5.07 6.41
C SER A 105 -23.87 5.62 5.64
N GLN A 106 -23.70 5.86 4.33
CA GLN A 106 -24.74 6.38 3.44
C GLN A 106 -25.68 5.29 2.89
N LYS A 107 -25.34 4.00 3.06
CA LYS A 107 -26.25 2.90 2.69
C LYS A 107 -27.44 2.78 3.65
N PRO A 108 -28.56 2.16 3.24
CA PRO A 108 -29.70 1.93 4.13
C PRO A 108 -29.29 1.24 5.44
N GLY A 109 -29.74 1.81 6.56
CA GLY A 109 -29.36 1.36 7.91
C GLY A 109 -27.93 1.73 8.35
N GLY A 110 -27.11 2.30 7.45
CA GLY A 110 -25.74 2.75 7.72
C GLY A 110 -24.90 1.70 8.46
N TRP A 111 -24.15 2.16 9.47
CA TRP A 111 -23.34 1.29 10.33
C TRP A 111 -24.16 0.35 11.23
N ARG A 112 -25.44 0.62 11.48
CA ARG A 112 -26.29 -0.32 12.23
C ARG A 112 -26.55 -1.60 11.42
N ASN A 113 -26.43 -1.53 10.10
CA ASN A 113 -26.47 -2.67 9.18
C ASN A 113 -25.07 -3.00 8.60
N ALA A 114 -24.02 -2.88 9.42
CA ALA A 114 -22.63 -3.00 8.97
C ALA A 114 -22.32 -4.33 8.27
N ARG A 115 -22.87 -5.46 8.74
CA ARG A 115 -22.61 -6.78 8.13
C ARG A 115 -22.96 -6.78 6.64
N TYR A 116 -24.19 -6.37 6.32
CA TYR A 116 -24.65 -6.29 4.94
C TYR A 116 -23.94 -5.17 4.16
N ASN A 117 -23.77 -4.00 4.77
CA ASN A 117 -23.22 -2.84 4.06
C ASN A 117 -21.70 -2.91 3.84
N LEU A 118 -20.96 -3.70 4.62
CA LEU A 118 -19.53 -3.97 4.36
C LEU A 118 -19.33 -4.98 3.24
N GLU A 119 -20.25 -5.93 3.08
CA GLU A 119 -20.22 -6.93 2.01
C GLU A 119 -20.74 -6.36 0.69
N MET A 120 -21.89 -5.69 0.74
CA MET A 120 -22.59 -5.19 -0.44
C MET A 120 -22.27 -3.72 -0.77
N GLY A 121 -21.50 -3.05 0.08
CA GLY A 121 -21.12 -1.64 -0.09
C GLY A 121 -19.73 -1.45 -0.65
N PRO A 122 -19.19 -0.21 -0.59
CA PRO A 122 -17.83 0.06 -1.04
C PRO A 122 -16.83 -0.79 -0.25
N PRO A 123 -15.82 -1.39 -0.92
CA PRO A 123 -14.90 -2.32 -0.27
C PRO A 123 -13.96 -1.56 0.68
N LEU A 124 -14.23 -1.58 1.98
CA LEU A 124 -13.49 -0.77 2.96
C LEU A 124 -12.01 -1.18 3.08
N LEU A 125 -11.70 -2.46 2.89
CA LEU A 125 -10.35 -2.99 3.05
C LEU A 125 -9.43 -2.69 1.86
N ALA A 126 -9.98 -2.48 0.66
CA ALA A 126 -9.19 -2.19 -0.54
C ALA A 126 -8.32 -0.91 -0.40
N PRO A 127 -8.86 0.27 -0.02
CA PRO A 127 -8.02 1.46 0.18
C PRO A 127 -7.11 1.36 1.42
N LEU A 128 -7.46 0.54 2.41
CA LEU A 128 -6.59 0.26 3.56
C LEU A 128 -5.38 -0.59 3.13
N MET A 129 -5.59 -1.57 2.24
CA MET A 129 -4.52 -2.34 1.62
C MET A 129 -3.56 -1.42 0.85
N MET A 130 -4.08 -0.45 0.09
CA MET A 130 -3.24 0.56 -0.57
C MET A 130 -2.41 1.36 0.43
N THR A 131 -2.99 1.78 1.55
CA THR A 131 -2.24 2.43 2.64
C THR A 131 -1.08 1.55 3.12
N MET A 132 -1.32 0.26 3.31
CA MET A 132 -0.29 -0.70 3.74
C MET A 132 0.82 -0.87 2.69
N LEU A 133 0.48 -0.98 1.40
CA LEU A 133 1.45 -1.07 0.31
C LEU A 133 2.36 0.17 0.25
N GLY A 134 1.78 1.37 0.39
CA GLY A 134 2.52 2.61 0.52
C GLY A 134 3.40 2.64 1.76
N GLY A 135 2.87 2.22 2.91
CA GLY A 135 3.62 2.11 4.16
C GLY A 135 4.86 1.21 4.04
N MET A 136 4.74 0.06 3.38
CA MET A 136 5.89 -0.81 3.10
C MET A 136 6.98 -0.11 2.28
N GLY A 137 6.62 0.70 1.28
CA GLY A 137 7.60 1.42 0.47
C GLY A 137 8.27 2.58 1.23
N LEU A 138 7.54 3.25 2.14
CA LEU A 138 8.14 4.22 3.06
C LEU A 138 9.14 3.53 4.01
N LEU A 139 8.75 2.40 4.59
CA LEU A 139 9.64 1.60 5.44
C LEU A 139 10.87 1.11 4.67
N ALA A 140 10.69 0.64 3.44
CA ALA A 140 11.78 0.25 2.55
C ALA A 140 12.78 1.40 2.35
N SER A 141 12.29 2.61 2.06
CA SER A 141 13.13 3.80 1.93
C SER A 141 13.92 4.09 3.20
N VAL A 142 13.28 4.09 4.38
CA VAL A 142 13.96 4.35 5.66
C VAL A 142 15.04 3.32 5.95
N LEU A 143 14.74 2.03 5.79
CA LEU A 143 15.68 0.94 6.03
C LEU A 143 16.90 0.97 5.10
N ARG A 144 16.76 1.56 3.92
CA ARG A 144 17.87 1.74 2.97
C ARG A 144 18.73 2.96 3.28
N ARG A 145 18.29 3.90 4.14
CA ARG A 145 19.07 5.12 4.53
C ARG A 145 20.08 4.88 5.64
N GLY A 146 19.89 3.84 6.44
CA GLY A 146 20.80 3.49 7.54
C GLY A 146 22.08 2.74 7.10
N ARG A 147 22.47 2.86 5.83
CA ARG A 147 23.68 2.28 5.24
C ARG A 147 24.54 3.40 4.68
#